data_AF-A0A5C7X1Y1-F1
#
_entry.id   AF-A0A5C7X1Y1-F1
#
_cell.length_a   1.000
_cell.length_b   1.000
_cell.length_c   1.000
_cell.angle_alpha   90.00
_cell.angle_beta   90.00
_cell.angle_gamma   90.00
#
_symmetry.space_group_name_H-M   'P 1'
#
loop_
_entity.id
_entity.type
_entity.pdbx_description
1 polymer ?
#
loop_
_entity_poly.entity_id
_entity_poly.type
_entity_poly.pdbx_seq_one_letter_code
_entity_poly.pdbx_strand_id
1 'polypeptide(L)'
;MKKISLIAALLLSSQANAALNAGDIMFTAFNADEDGLSFVTFVDIAANTTIYFSDNEWTGSAFNTGESYNQWVSGDVVAAGTVVRFSAYDKTTLSASTGVLSRVTVSGSSNWGISNSNETVYAYLGSGATAPTTFLSAITNGKFVNDGSLTNTGLTAGVNAIELTAKAGASSEPDYAEYNGVRDGLNNFADYKAQVANVNNWNVDTVNNSVSATIVPNTTAFTVAAVTPVPEADSVGMLLAGLGVLALVRRRQAR
;
A
#
# COMPACT_ATOMS: atom_id res chain seq x y z
N MET A 1 -43.42 -39.90 -17.61
CA MET A 1 -42.05 -39.38 -17.87
C MET A 1 -41.88 -38.10 -17.08
N LYS A 2 -41.15 -38.15 -15.95
CA LYS A 2 -40.95 -37.00 -15.06
C LYS A 2 -39.86 -36.10 -15.65
N LYS A 3 -40.22 -34.88 -16.06
CA LYS A 3 -39.25 -33.86 -16.49
C LYS A 3 -38.68 -33.21 -15.23
N ILE A 4 -37.42 -33.48 -14.94
CA ILE A 4 -36.67 -32.79 -13.88
C ILE A 4 -36.04 -31.57 -14.56
N SER A 5 -36.59 -30.38 -14.29
CA SER A 5 -35.99 -29.11 -14.73
C SER A 5 -34.93 -28.69 -13.71
N LEU A 6 -33.67 -28.65 -14.15
CA LEU A 6 -32.54 -28.15 -13.37
C LEU A 6 -32.45 -26.62 -13.57
N ILE A 7 -32.72 -25.86 -12.51
CA ILE A 7 -32.52 -24.40 -12.51
C ILE A 7 -31.06 -24.15 -12.08
N ALA A 8 -30.23 -23.69 -13.02
CA ALA A 8 -28.91 -23.16 -12.71
C ALA A 8 -29.07 -21.70 -12.29
N ALA A 9 -28.85 -21.40 -11.00
CA ALA A 9 -28.76 -20.03 -10.52
C ALA A 9 -27.38 -19.48 -10.86
N LEU A 10 -27.31 -18.57 -11.83
CA LEU A 10 -26.10 -17.83 -12.15
C LEU A 10 -25.91 -16.74 -11.09
N LEU A 11 -25.03 -16.99 -10.11
CA LEU A 11 -24.59 -15.97 -9.16
C LEU A 11 -23.67 -14.98 -9.89
N LEU A 12 -24.25 -13.90 -10.42
CA LEU A 12 -23.50 -12.73 -10.84
C LEU A 12 -23.01 -12.01 -9.56
N SER A 13 -21.79 -12.31 -9.12
CA SER A 13 -21.11 -11.48 -8.14
C SER A 13 -20.78 -10.14 -8.81
N SER A 14 -21.60 -9.12 -8.56
CA SER A 14 -21.18 -7.75 -8.80
C SER A 14 -19.98 -7.48 -7.88
N GLN A 15 -18.77 -7.47 -8.44
CA GLN A 15 -17.62 -6.95 -7.73
C GLN A 15 -17.86 -5.45 -7.56
N ALA A 16 -18.40 -5.05 -6.41
CA ALA A 16 -18.32 -3.67 -6.00
C ALA A 16 -16.83 -3.41 -5.73
N ASN A 17 -16.15 -2.66 -6.60
CA ASN A 17 -14.82 -2.16 -6.31
C ASN A 17 -14.93 -1.32 -5.04
N ALA A 18 -14.49 -1.84 -3.90
CA ALA A 18 -14.38 -1.05 -2.69
C ALA A 18 -13.42 0.11 -2.97
N ALA A 19 -13.86 1.34 -2.69
CA ALA A 19 -12.99 2.49 -2.80
C ALA A 19 -11.84 2.35 -1.77
N LEU A 20 -10.62 2.66 -2.20
CA LEU A 20 -9.46 2.68 -1.31
C LEU A 20 -9.59 3.82 -0.30
N ASN A 21 -9.07 3.60 0.91
CA ASN A 21 -9.10 4.53 2.03
C ASN A 21 -7.69 4.94 2.46
N ALA A 22 -7.62 5.93 3.35
CA ALA A 22 -6.37 6.36 3.96
C ALA A 22 -5.62 5.18 4.60
N GLY A 23 -4.36 4.99 4.21
CA GLY A 23 -3.49 3.91 4.66
C GLY A 23 -3.73 2.56 4.01
N ASP A 24 -4.57 2.44 2.97
CA ASP A 24 -4.71 1.19 2.19
C ASP A 24 -3.54 0.96 1.23
N ILE A 25 -2.80 2.02 0.91
CA ILE A 25 -1.44 1.95 0.39
C ILE A 25 -0.51 2.77 1.28
N MET A 26 0.78 2.46 1.28
CA MET A 26 1.82 3.29 1.89
C MET A 26 3.10 3.24 1.06
N PHE A 27 3.82 4.36 1.00
CA PHE A 27 5.14 4.40 0.36
C PHE A 27 6.11 3.44 1.05
N THR A 28 7.01 2.85 0.27
CA THR A 28 8.09 1.94 0.72
C THR A 28 9.46 2.34 0.20
N ALA A 29 9.53 3.28 -0.75
CA ALA A 29 10.76 3.93 -1.16
C ALA A 29 10.49 5.33 -1.72
N PHE A 30 11.47 6.21 -1.54
CA PHE A 30 11.58 7.54 -2.11
C PHE A 30 13.02 7.69 -2.62
N ASN A 31 13.19 8.09 -3.87
CA ASN A 31 14.50 8.29 -4.48
C ASN A 31 14.46 9.51 -5.41
N ALA A 32 14.77 10.69 -4.88
CA ALA A 32 14.85 11.93 -5.65
C ALA A 32 16.05 11.95 -6.63
N ASP A 33 17.10 11.16 -6.39
CA ASP A 33 18.21 11.04 -7.35
C ASP A 33 17.82 10.28 -8.63
N GLU A 34 16.96 9.27 -8.50
CA GLU A 34 16.42 8.51 -9.64
C GLU A 34 15.17 9.17 -10.23
N ASP A 35 14.47 9.99 -9.44
CA ASP A 35 13.05 10.26 -9.60
C ASP A 35 12.25 8.94 -9.56
N GLY A 36 12.33 8.25 -8.42
CA GLY A 36 11.78 6.93 -8.18
C GLY A 36 10.94 6.86 -6.91
N LEU A 37 9.88 6.06 -6.96
CA LEU A 37 8.96 5.83 -5.83
C LEU A 37 8.57 4.35 -5.77
N SER A 38 8.24 3.84 -4.60
CA SER A 38 7.47 2.59 -4.50
C SER A 38 6.43 2.67 -3.41
N PHE A 39 5.36 1.90 -3.56
CA PHE A 39 4.33 1.76 -2.53
C PHE A 39 3.89 0.31 -2.39
N VAL A 40 3.50 -0.08 -1.19
CA VAL A 40 2.82 -1.35 -0.92
C VAL A 40 1.32 -1.09 -0.80
N THR A 41 0.51 -2.05 -1.21
CA THR A 41 -0.92 -2.08 -0.88
C THR A 41 -1.22 -3.10 0.21
N PHE A 42 -2.11 -2.77 1.15
CA PHE A 42 -2.51 -3.66 2.26
C PHE A 42 -3.89 -4.29 2.05
N VAL A 43 -4.53 -3.97 0.93
CA VAL A 43 -5.81 -4.50 0.48
C VAL A 43 -5.69 -4.83 -1.00
N ASP A 44 -6.64 -5.59 -1.55
CA ASP A 44 -6.67 -5.79 -3.00
C ASP A 44 -7.09 -4.49 -3.68
N ILE A 45 -6.24 -3.97 -4.58
CA ILE A 45 -6.62 -2.89 -5.48
C ILE A 45 -7.31 -3.53 -6.67
N ALA A 46 -8.58 -3.20 -6.87
CA ALA A 46 -9.34 -3.73 -7.97
C ALA A 46 -8.78 -3.30 -9.34
N ALA A 47 -9.10 -4.08 -10.37
CA ALA A 47 -8.66 -3.81 -11.74
C ALA A 47 -9.13 -2.44 -12.23
N ASN A 48 -8.30 -1.80 -13.08
CA ASN A 48 -8.54 -0.48 -13.65
C ASN A 48 -8.77 0.65 -12.63
N THR A 49 -8.24 0.51 -11.41
CA THR A 49 -8.20 1.59 -10.42
C THR A 49 -7.17 2.62 -10.85
N THR A 50 -7.54 3.91 -10.80
CA THR A 50 -6.61 5.03 -11.02
C THR A 50 -6.23 5.65 -9.68
N ILE A 51 -4.93 5.77 -9.43
CA ILE A 51 -4.37 6.52 -8.29
C ILE A 51 -3.54 7.66 -8.85
N TYR A 52 -3.76 8.86 -8.34
CA TYR A 52 -3.00 10.05 -8.71
C TYR A 52 -1.86 10.29 -7.71
N PHE A 53 -0.77 10.85 -8.22
CA PHE A 53 0.41 11.21 -7.48
C PHE A 53 0.81 12.64 -7.82
N SER A 54 1.08 13.45 -6.81
CA SER A 54 1.49 14.84 -6.97
C SER A 54 2.46 15.23 -5.88
N ASP A 55 3.47 15.98 -6.26
CA ASP A 55 4.43 16.70 -5.42
C ASP A 55 4.08 18.19 -5.25
N ASN A 56 3.11 18.73 -6.01
CA ASN A 56 2.52 20.03 -5.67
C ASN A 56 2.10 20.05 -4.20
N GLU A 57 2.46 21.11 -3.47
CA GLU A 57 2.22 21.20 -2.05
C GLU A 57 0.73 21.38 -1.75
N TRP A 58 0.23 20.54 -0.83
CA TRP A 58 -1.14 20.66 -0.35
C TRP A 58 -1.26 21.80 0.66
N THR A 59 -2.18 22.72 0.39
CA THR A 59 -2.44 23.91 1.24
C THR A 59 -3.41 23.64 2.39
N GLY A 60 -4.00 22.44 2.47
CA GLY A 60 -5.10 22.11 3.36
C GLY A 60 -6.47 22.08 2.67
N SER A 61 -6.58 22.55 1.43
CA SER A 61 -7.85 22.54 0.66
C SER A 61 -7.68 22.33 -0.84
N ALA A 62 -6.53 22.70 -1.39
CA ALA A 62 -6.15 22.45 -2.78
C ALA A 62 -4.63 22.28 -2.89
N PHE A 63 -4.19 21.63 -3.97
CA PHE A 63 -2.80 21.71 -4.40
C PHE A 63 -2.51 23.12 -4.91
N ASN A 64 -1.27 23.58 -4.69
CA ASN A 64 -0.76 24.76 -5.37
C ASN A 64 -0.41 24.43 -6.83
N THR A 65 0.48 25.21 -7.44
CA THR A 65 0.90 25.06 -8.84
C THR A 65 2.40 25.17 -8.97
N GLY A 66 2.97 24.51 -9.97
CA GLY A 66 4.38 24.64 -10.36
C GLY A 66 4.98 23.27 -10.69
N GLU A 67 4.57 22.29 -9.89
CA GLU A 67 4.94 20.88 -10.01
C GLU A 67 3.89 20.10 -10.81
N SER A 68 4.01 18.77 -10.86
CA SER A 68 3.26 17.94 -11.79
C SER A 68 2.36 16.89 -11.15
N TYR A 69 1.58 16.26 -12.01
CA TYR A 69 0.62 15.23 -11.66
C TYR A 69 0.88 13.99 -12.48
N ASN A 70 1.19 12.88 -11.83
CA ASN A 70 1.20 11.57 -12.47
C ASN A 70 -0.03 10.77 -12.06
N GLN A 71 -0.39 9.79 -12.89
CA GLN A 71 -1.42 8.81 -12.58
C GLN A 71 -0.88 7.41 -12.85
N TRP A 72 -1.28 6.48 -12.00
CA TRP A 72 -1.06 5.06 -12.19
C TRP A 72 -2.40 4.34 -12.32
N VAL A 73 -2.51 3.45 -13.31
CA VAL A 73 -3.69 2.62 -13.54
C VAL A 73 -3.31 1.15 -13.38
N SER A 74 -4.01 0.42 -12.51
CA SER A 74 -3.66 -0.97 -12.16
C SER A 74 -3.75 -1.95 -13.33
N GLY A 75 -4.68 -1.73 -14.27
CA GLY A 75 -4.99 -2.64 -15.38
C GLY A 75 -5.71 -3.91 -14.92
N ASP A 76 -5.06 -4.69 -14.06
CA ASP A 76 -5.58 -5.90 -13.41
C ASP A 76 -5.71 -5.71 -11.89
N VAL A 77 -6.26 -6.71 -11.19
CA VAL A 77 -6.28 -6.73 -9.73
C VAL A 77 -4.85 -6.79 -9.19
N VAL A 78 -4.51 -5.90 -8.27
CA VAL A 78 -3.22 -5.92 -7.55
C VAL A 78 -3.49 -6.39 -6.13
N ALA A 79 -3.02 -7.58 -5.81
CA ALA A 79 -3.29 -8.23 -4.53
C ALA A 79 -2.63 -7.50 -3.36
N ALA A 80 -3.25 -7.58 -2.18
CA ALA A 80 -2.68 -7.13 -0.92
C ALA A 80 -1.27 -7.71 -0.72
N GLY A 81 -0.37 -6.86 -0.23
CA GLY A 81 1.05 -7.13 -0.05
C GLY A 81 1.93 -6.81 -1.26
N THR A 82 1.35 -6.57 -2.44
CA THR A 82 2.14 -6.23 -3.64
C THR A 82 2.83 -4.88 -3.46
N VAL A 83 4.12 -4.82 -3.82
CA VAL A 83 4.89 -3.58 -3.92
C VAL A 83 4.97 -3.16 -5.38
N VAL A 84 4.43 -1.98 -5.69
CA VAL A 84 4.51 -1.35 -7.01
C VAL A 84 5.65 -0.34 -6.99
N ARG A 85 6.53 -0.41 -7.98
CA ARG A 85 7.64 0.54 -8.16
C ARG A 85 7.38 1.40 -9.38
N PHE A 86 7.65 2.69 -9.23
CA PHE A 86 7.78 3.66 -10.31
C PHE A 86 9.26 4.00 -10.48
N SER A 87 9.72 4.03 -11.72
CA SER A 87 11.06 4.49 -12.08
C SER A 87 10.99 5.44 -13.28
N ALA A 88 12.02 6.27 -13.42
CA ALA A 88 12.09 7.30 -14.45
C ALA A 88 10.85 8.23 -14.42
N TYR A 89 10.41 8.61 -13.22
CA TYR A 89 9.18 9.36 -12.96
C TYR A 89 9.17 10.73 -13.65
N ASP A 90 10.36 11.32 -13.84
CA ASP A 90 10.60 12.61 -14.50
C ASP A 90 10.92 12.49 -16.01
N LYS A 91 11.07 11.27 -16.55
CA LYS A 91 11.39 11.04 -17.97
C LYS A 91 10.14 10.82 -18.82
N THR A 92 10.31 10.82 -20.15
CA THR A 92 9.26 10.43 -21.09
C THR A 92 9.04 8.93 -21.16
N THR A 93 10.00 8.15 -20.66
CA THR A 93 9.97 6.68 -20.57
C THR A 93 9.55 6.22 -19.17
N LEU A 94 8.46 6.78 -18.65
CA LEU A 94 7.92 6.41 -17.34
C LEU A 94 7.68 4.89 -17.27
N SER A 95 8.00 4.29 -16.13
CA SER A 95 7.86 2.84 -15.95
C SER A 95 7.22 2.52 -14.61
N ALA A 96 6.36 1.49 -14.62
CA ALA A 96 5.82 0.87 -13.43
C ALA A 96 6.08 -0.64 -13.47
N SER A 97 6.36 -1.26 -12.31
CA SER A 97 6.58 -2.71 -12.23
C SER A 97 5.32 -3.54 -12.56
N THR A 98 4.14 -2.95 -12.36
CA THR A 98 2.84 -3.45 -12.79
C THR A 98 1.91 -2.26 -13.02
N GLY A 99 0.85 -2.44 -13.81
CA GLY A 99 -0.01 -1.35 -14.27
C GLY A 99 0.71 -0.36 -15.19
N VAL A 100 0.12 0.81 -15.38
CA VAL A 100 0.62 1.84 -16.31
C VAL A 100 0.75 3.17 -15.57
N LEU A 101 1.97 3.71 -15.51
CA LEU A 101 2.25 5.07 -15.05
C LEU A 101 2.22 6.03 -16.24
N SER A 102 1.59 7.18 -16.08
CA SER A 102 1.50 8.21 -17.11
C SER A 102 1.33 9.60 -16.51
N ARG A 103 1.64 10.63 -17.30
CA ARG A 103 1.51 12.04 -16.93
C ARG A 103 0.09 12.55 -17.14
N VAL A 104 -0.39 13.38 -16.23
CA VAL A 104 -1.64 14.13 -16.40
C VAL A 104 -1.31 15.57 -16.76
N THR A 105 -1.73 16.01 -17.95
CA THR A 105 -1.49 17.39 -18.38
C THR A 105 -2.41 18.34 -17.63
N VAL A 106 -1.82 19.16 -16.77
CA VAL A 106 -2.49 20.25 -16.05
C VAL A 106 -1.79 21.57 -16.40
N SER A 107 -2.55 22.64 -16.61
CA SER A 107 -1.98 23.95 -16.94
C SER A 107 -1.07 24.44 -15.81
N GLY A 108 0.17 24.79 -16.13
CA GLY A 108 1.17 25.23 -15.16
C GLY A 108 2.06 24.12 -14.61
N SER A 109 1.75 22.85 -14.88
CA SER A 109 2.61 21.72 -14.51
C SER A 109 3.71 21.53 -15.55
N SER A 110 4.96 21.76 -15.15
CA SER A 110 6.12 21.66 -16.04
C SER A 110 7.35 20.98 -15.44
N ASN A 111 7.45 20.92 -14.11
CA ASN A 111 8.47 20.14 -13.42
C ASN A 111 7.91 18.76 -13.05
N TRP A 112 8.52 17.70 -13.55
CA TRP A 112 8.04 16.31 -13.43
C TRP A 112 8.90 15.45 -12.51
N GLY A 113 10.01 16.01 -12.02
CA GLY A 113 10.93 15.36 -11.13
C GLY A 113 10.68 15.76 -9.68
N ILE A 114 11.13 14.90 -8.79
CA ILE A 114 11.04 15.07 -7.35
C ILE A 114 12.36 15.68 -6.90
N SER A 115 12.33 16.89 -6.35
CA SER A 115 13.54 17.53 -5.83
C SER A 115 14.20 16.76 -4.67
N ASN A 116 15.50 16.96 -4.52
CA ASN A 116 16.30 16.35 -3.45
C ASN A 116 16.09 17.01 -2.07
N SER A 117 15.21 18.00 -1.96
CA SER A 117 14.92 18.72 -0.72
C SER A 117 13.49 19.24 -0.72
N ASN A 118 12.83 19.24 0.44
CA ASN A 118 11.57 19.95 0.68
C ASN A 118 10.39 19.50 -0.21
N GLU A 119 10.35 18.23 -0.58
CA GLU A 119 9.29 17.64 -1.38
C GLU A 119 8.29 16.88 -0.50
N THR A 120 7.03 16.88 -0.93
CA THR A 120 6.00 15.99 -0.39
C THR A 120 5.20 15.37 -1.51
N VAL A 121 5.31 14.06 -1.69
CA VAL A 121 4.49 13.31 -2.65
C VAL A 121 3.24 12.78 -1.97
N TYR A 122 2.08 13.11 -2.51
CA TYR A 122 0.78 12.59 -2.11
C TYR A 122 0.29 11.53 -3.08
N ALA A 123 -0.27 10.45 -2.56
CA ALA A 123 -1.03 9.47 -3.33
C ALA A 123 -2.52 9.56 -2.98
N TYR A 124 -3.40 9.69 -3.97
CA TYR A 124 -4.82 9.96 -3.73
C TYR A 124 -5.73 9.44 -4.84
N LEU A 125 -6.99 9.22 -4.48
CA LEU A 125 -8.10 9.13 -5.42
C LEU A 125 -8.67 10.52 -5.66
N GLY A 126 -9.20 10.76 -6.85
CA GLY A 126 -9.85 12.00 -7.21
C GLY A 126 -10.79 11.85 -8.39
N SER A 127 -11.70 12.81 -8.56
CA SER A 127 -12.49 12.96 -9.79
C SER A 127 -11.61 13.44 -10.97
N GLY A 128 -10.42 13.93 -10.66
CA GLY A 128 -9.32 14.24 -11.57
C GLY A 128 -8.06 14.57 -10.77
N ALA A 129 -6.94 14.79 -11.45
CA ALA A 129 -5.64 15.03 -10.80
C ALA A 129 -5.65 16.23 -9.84
N THR A 130 -6.36 17.31 -10.13
CA THR A 130 -6.40 18.51 -9.26
C THR A 130 -7.55 18.50 -8.25
N ALA A 131 -8.32 17.41 -8.15
CA ALA A 131 -9.50 17.31 -7.30
C ALA A 131 -9.48 16.03 -6.45
N PRO A 132 -8.63 15.97 -5.40
CA PRO A 132 -8.59 14.83 -4.50
C PRO A 132 -9.94 14.62 -3.79
N THR A 133 -10.38 13.37 -3.75
CA THR A 133 -11.55 12.94 -2.96
C THR A 133 -11.13 12.11 -1.75
N THR A 134 -9.99 11.42 -1.83
CA THR A 134 -9.48 10.58 -0.74
C THR A 134 -7.97 10.49 -0.83
N PHE A 135 -7.26 10.99 0.17
CA PHE A 135 -5.81 10.76 0.28
C PHE A 135 -5.56 9.37 0.84
N LEU A 136 -4.64 8.65 0.21
CA LEU A 136 -4.28 7.29 0.56
C LEU A 136 -3.00 7.24 1.38
N SER A 137 -1.98 8.01 1.00
CA SER A 137 -0.72 8.15 1.74
C SER A 137 0.04 9.40 1.30
N ALA A 138 1.06 9.78 2.06
CA ALA A 138 2.00 10.83 1.70
C ALA A 138 3.42 10.47 2.20
N ILE A 139 4.44 10.96 1.52
CA ILE A 139 5.84 10.85 1.94
C ILE A 139 6.55 12.17 1.69
N THR A 140 7.38 12.61 2.63
CA THR A 140 8.16 13.85 2.51
C THR A 140 9.63 13.64 2.87
N ASN A 141 10.53 14.25 2.08
CA ASN A 141 11.93 14.46 2.45
C ASN A 141 12.18 15.84 3.07
N GLY A 142 11.13 16.62 3.32
CA GLY A 142 11.13 17.80 4.16
C GLY A 142 10.38 17.52 5.46
N LYS A 143 9.49 18.44 5.83
CA LYS A 143 8.57 18.33 6.96
C LYS A 143 7.16 18.68 6.52
N PHE A 144 6.17 17.88 6.91
CA PHE A 144 4.78 18.13 6.52
C PHE A 144 4.24 19.49 7.01
N VAL A 145 4.81 20.05 8.08
CA VAL A 145 4.40 21.38 8.57
C VAL A 145 4.77 22.52 7.62
N ASN A 146 5.79 22.35 6.79
CA ASN A 146 6.34 23.40 5.93
C ASN A 146 6.22 23.07 4.44
N ASP A 147 6.45 21.81 4.07
CA ASP A 147 6.75 21.37 2.71
C ASP A 147 5.59 20.54 2.11
N GLY A 148 4.45 20.51 2.79
CA GLY A 148 3.26 19.78 2.36
C GLY A 148 2.34 19.44 3.52
N SER A 149 1.25 20.21 3.69
CA SER A 149 0.33 20.01 4.81
C SER A 149 -0.43 18.68 4.74
N LEU A 150 -0.73 18.10 5.91
CA LEU A 150 -1.69 16.98 6.02
C LEU A 150 -3.10 17.45 6.41
N THR A 151 -3.33 18.76 6.59
CA THR A 151 -4.64 19.31 6.96
C THR A 151 -5.73 18.87 5.97
N ASN A 152 -6.87 18.41 6.50
CA ASN A 152 -8.02 17.92 5.73
C ASN A 152 -7.75 16.75 4.77
N THR A 153 -6.60 16.08 4.88
CA THR A 153 -6.30 14.90 4.05
C THR A 153 -6.86 13.60 4.66
N GLY A 154 -7.09 13.58 5.97
CA GLY A 154 -7.34 12.34 6.72
C GLY A 154 -6.06 11.52 6.99
N LEU A 155 -4.89 12.04 6.61
CA LEU A 155 -3.59 11.45 6.91
C LEU A 155 -3.02 11.96 8.22
N THR A 156 -2.13 11.17 8.83
CA THR A 156 -1.39 11.48 10.04
C THR A 156 0.04 10.98 9.89
N ALA A 157 1.00 11.88 10.13
CA ALA A 157 2.42 11.56 10.10
C ALA A 157 2.75 10.45 11.11
N GLY A 158 3.54 9.46 10.67
CA GLY A 158 3.87 8.28 11.48
C GLY A 158 2.73 7.27 11.64
N VAL A 159 1.65 7.39 10.85
CA VAL A 159 0.54 6.42 10.82
C VAL A 159 0.26 5.93 9.39
N ASN A 160 -0.06 6.85 8.49
CA ASN A 160 -0.32 6.57 7.06
C ASN A 160 0.37 7.59 6.13
N ALA A 161 1.21 8.46 6.70
CA ALA A 161 2.13 9.33 6.00
C ALA A 161 3.52 9.28 6.65
N ILE A 162 4.59 9.36 5.85
CA ILE A 162 5.99 9.20 6.30
C ILE A 162 6.75 10.52 6.20
N GLU A 163 7.32 10.98 7.31
CA GLU A 163 8.27 12.10 7.35
C GLU A 163 9.68 11.54 7.53
N LEU A 164 10.49 11.55 6.47
CA LEU A 164 11.81 10.91 6.47
C LEU A 164 12.79 11.60 7.43
N THR A 165 12.70 12.93 7.53
CA THR A 165 13.53 13.77 8.41
C THR A 165 13.25 13.54 9.90
N ALA A 166 12.17 12.83 10.25
CA ALA A 166 11.89 12.43 11.63
C ALA A 166 12.81 11.29 12.12
N LYS A 167 13.55 10.61 11.23
CA LYS A 167 14.50 9.58 11.63
C LYS A 167 15.74 10.22 12.26
N ALA A 168 16.05 9.78 13.48
CA ALA A 168 17.30 10.18 14.14
C ALA A 168 18.52 9.82 13.26
N GLY A 169 19.33 10.83 12.95
CA GLY A 169 20.55 10.68 12.14
C GLY A 169 20.35 10.76 10.63
N ALA A 170 19.12 10.95 10.13
CA ALA A 170 18.90 11.26 8.71
C ALA A 170 19.46 12.63 8.34
N SER A 171 19.69 12.84 7.04
CA SER A 171 19.89 14.16 6.44
C SER A 171 18.73 15.09 6.79
N SER A 172 18.97 16.41 6.79
CA SER A 172 17.88 17.39 6.83
C SER A 172 17.03 17.40 5.54
N GLU A 173 17.59 16.86 4.47
CA GLU A 173 17.04 16.77 3.12
C GLU A 173 17.46 15.41 2.52
N PRO A 174 16.86 14.28 2.94
CA PRO A 174 17.20 12.98 2.39
C PRO A 174 16.69 12.84 0.95
N ASP A 175 17.58 12.56 0.02
CA ASP A 175 17.25 12.25 -1.38
C ASP A 175 16.86 10.78 -1.56
N TYR A 176 17.33 9.88 -0.69
CA TYR A 176 16.93 8.47 -0.70
C TYR A 176 16.43 7.97 0.66
N ALA A 177 15.37 7.16 0.58
CA ALA A 177 14.90 6.36 1.68
C ALA A 177 14.19 5.09 1.20
N GLU A 178 14.32 4.03 1.98
CA GLU A 178 13.71 2.74 1.71
C GLU A 178 13.28 2.02 2.99
N TYR A 179 12.11 1.42 2.95
CA TYR A 179 11.62 0.56 4.01
C TYR A 179 12.43 -0.75 4.12
N ASN A 180 13.04 -0.95 5.29
CA ASN A 180 13.92 -2.08 5.63
C ASN A 180 13.39 -2.91 6.82
N GLY A 181 12.10 -2.79 7.14
CA GLY A 181 11.47 -3.60 8.18
C GLY A 181 10.96 -4.95 7.67
N VAL A 182 10.22 -5.65 8.53
CA VAL A 182 9.64 -6.97 8.24
C VAL A 182 8.61 -6.92 7.11
N ARG A 183 8.67 -7.89 6.20
CA ARG A 183 7.72 -8.06 5.09
C ARG A 183 7.02 -9.42 5.12
N ASP A 184 7.36 -10.28 6.06
CA ASP A 184 6.75 -11.60 6.23
C ASP A 184 6.47 -11.91 7.71
N GLY A 185 5.68 -12.96 7.93
CA GLY A 185 5.46 -13.52 9.26
C GLY A 185 4.45 -12.80 10.17
N LEU A 186 3.88 -11.65 9.78
CA LEU A 186 2.76 -11.04 10.53
C LEU A 186 1.41 -11.68 10.19
N ASN A 187 0.45 -11.55 11.10
CA ASN A 187 -0.82 -12.29 11.02
C ASN A 187 -1.79 -11.71 9.97
N ASN A 188 -1.71 -10.41 9.70
CA ASN A 188 -2.54 -9.75 8.70
C ASN A 188 -1.80 -8.56 8.05
N PHE A 189 -2.28 -8.08 6.91
CA PHE A 189 -1.64 -6.96 6.21
C PHE A 189 -1.72 -5.62 6.98
N ALA A 190 -2.75 -5.42 7.80
CA ALA A 190 -2.87 -4.21 8.61
C ALA A 190 -1.77 -4.11 9.69
N ASP A 191 -1.25 -5.24 10.18
CA ASP A 191 -0.13 -5.27 11.14
C ASP A 191 1.14 -4.64 10.56
N TYR A 192 1.34 -4.73 9.24
CA TYR A 192 2.47 -4.07 8.55
C TYR A 192 2.32 -2.56 8.46
N LYS A 193 1.10 -2.00 8.52
CA LYS A 193 0.89 -0.53 8.42
C LYS A 193 1.72 0.18 9.50
N ALA A 194 1.64 -0.28 10.75
CA ALA A 194 2.42 0.29 11.85
C ALA A 194 3.94 0.10 11.67
N GLN A 195 4.36 -0.98 11.01
CA GLN A 195 5.77 -1.22 10.73
C GLN A 195 6.30 -0.27 9.65
N VAL A 196 5.56 -0.08 8.56
CA VAL A 196 5.93 0.87 7.49
C VAL A 196 5.84 2.30 7.99
N ALA A 197 4.84 2.63 8.83
CA ALA A 197 4.66 3.95 9.44
C ALA A 197 5.82 4.37 10.36
N ASN A 198 6.53 3.41 10.95
CA ASN A 198 7.64 3.68 11.84
C ASN A 198 8.93 3.95 11.05
N VAL A 199 9.33 5.22 10.97
CA VAL A 199 10.55 5.66 10.26
C VAL A 199 11.84 4.99 10.77
N ASN A 200 11.84 4.42 11.98
CA ASN A 200 12.99 3.66 12.47
C ASN A 200 13.23 2.36 11.70
N ASN A 201 12.18 1.83 11.04
CA ASN A 201 12.26 0.67 10.16
C ASN A 201 12.70 1.03 8.72
N TRP A 202 13.13 2.28 8.48
CA TRP A 202 13.62 2.74 7.19
C TRP A 202 15.13 2.93 7.21
N ASN A 203 15.78 2.62 6.10
CA ASN A 203 17.08 3.18 5.76
C ASN A 203 16.83 4.54 5.12
N VAL A 204 17.41 5.59 5.67
CA VAL A 204 17.27 6.96 5.16
C VAL A 204 18.66 7.54 5.06
N ASP A 205 18.95 8.20 3.95
CA ASP A 205 20.27 8.75 3.72
C ASP A 205 20.63 9.82 4.75
N THR A 206 21.90 9.84 5.12
CA THR A 206 22.45 10.72 6.16
C THR A 206 23.10 11.97 5.59
N VAL A 207 23.18 12.03 4.25
CA VAL A 207 23.76 13.11 3.45
C VAL A 207 22.95 13.26 2.17
N ASN A 208 22.81 14.48 1.66
CA ASN A 208 22.21 14.78 0.36
C ASN A 208 23.32 14.70 -0.71
N ASN A 209 23.38 13.60 -1.47
CA ASN A 209 24.30 13.41 -2.57
C ASN A 209 23.77 12.38 -3.58
N SER A 210 24.31 12.39 -4.80
CA SER A 210 23.75 11.58 -5.90
C SER A 210 24.16 10.10 -5.94
N VAL A 211 24.59 9.49 -4.83
CA VAL A 211 25.05 8.09 -4.83
C VAL A 211 23.89 7.10 -5.01
N SER A 212 22.67 7.55 -4.73
CA SER A 212 21.48 6.71 -4.69
C SER A 212 20.74 6.64 -6.03
N ALA A 213 21.19 7.40 -7.04
CA ALA A 213 20.62 7.45 -8.40
C ALA A 213 20.49 6.09 -9.12
N THR A 214 21.34 5.11 -8.76
CA THR A 214 21.33 3.77 -9.39
C THR A 214 20.76 2.68 -8.48
N ILE A 215 20.35 3.04 -7.26
CA ILE A 215 19.82 2.08 -6.30
C ILE A 215 18.41 1.68 -6.71
N VAL A 216 18.21 0.37 -6.85
CA VAL A 216 16.89 -0.23 -7.08
C VAL A 216 16.28 -0.61 -5.73
N PRO A 217 15.16 0.01 -5.32
CA PRO A 217 14.51 -0.37 -4.07
C PRO A 217 13.96 -1.80 -4.11
N ASN A 218 13.86 -2.38 -2.93
CA ASN A 218 13.35 -3.70 -2.59
C ASN A 218 11.83 -3.75 -2.81
N THR A 219 11.47 -4.38 -3.92
CA THR A 219 10.08 -4.62 -4.31
C THR A 219 9.56 -5.98 -3.85
N THR A 220 10.19 -6.62 -2.85
CA THR A 220 9.69 -7.87 -2.30
C THR A 220 8.30 -7.65 -1.70
N ALA A 221 7.35 -8.48 -2.13
CA ALA A 221 5.98 -8.43 -1.65
C ALA A 221 5.90 -8.76 -0.16
N PHE A 222 4.94 -8.13 0.50
CA PHE A 222 4.60 -8.46 1.87
C PHE A 222 3.74 -9.72 1.87
N THR A 223 3.93 -10.57 2.88
CA THR A 223 3.19 -11.83 3.02
C THR A 223 2.69 -11.99 4.45
N VAL A 224 1.52 -12.58 4.62
CA VAL A 224 0.99 -12.92 5.94
C VAL A 224 1.40 -14.34 6.31
N ALA A 225 1.55 -14.62 7.60
CA ALA A 225 1.81 -15.96 8.09
C ALA A 225 0.74 -16.91 7.56
N ALA A 226 1.17 -18.05 6.99
CA ALA A 226 0.25 -19.07 6.55
C ALA A 226 -0.55 -19.56 7.76
N VAL A 227 -1.88 -19.49 7.70
CA VAL A 227 -2.74 -20.17 8.66
C VAL A 227 -2.52 -21.66 8.45
N THR A 228 -1.70 -22.29 9.29
CA THR A 228 -1.59 -23.75 9.28
C THR A 228 -2.97 -24.27 9.72
N PRO A 229 -3.70 -25.01 8.86
CA PRO A 229 -4.97 -25.56 9.27
C PRO A 229 -4.75 -26.43 10.51
N VAL A 230 -5.53 -26.18 11.56
CA VAL A 230 -5.58 -27.09 12.71
C VAL A 230 -5.97 -28.46 12.16
N PRO A 231 -5.19 -29.53 12.40
CA PRO A 231 -5.60 -30.87 11.99
C PRO A 231 -7.00 -31.13 12.55
N GLU A 232 -7.96 -31.40 11.69
CA GLU A 232 -9.30 -31.78 12.13
C GLU A 232 -9.14 -32.98 13.07
N ALA A 233 -9.74 -32.92 14.27
CA ALA A 233 -9.73 -34.06 15.16
C ALA A 233 -10.38 -35.23 14.42
N ASP A 234 -9.57 -36.25 14.10
CA ASP A 234 -9.96 -37.39 13.29
C ASP A 234 -11.31 -37.91 13.80
N SER A 235 -12.39 -37.67 13.05
CA SER A 235 -13.77 -37.72 13.56
C SER A 235 -14.11 -39.12 14.07
N VAL A 236 -13.39 -40.11 13.56
CA VAL A 236 -13.45 -41.52 13.96
C VAL A 236 -12.91 -41.74 15.38
N GLY A 237 -11.82 -41.07 15.78
CA GLY A 237 -11.22 -41.20 17.10
C GLY A 237 -12.11 -40.63 18.21
N MET A 238 -12.71 -39.46 17.95
CA MET A 238 -13.68 -38.83 18.86
C MET A 238 -15.00 -39.60 18.94
N LEU A 239 -15.47 -40.15 17.82
CA LEU A 239 -16.67 -41.00 17.78
C LEU A 239 -16.47 -42.33 18.52
N LEU A 240 -15.32 -42.99 18.35
CA LEU A 240 -14.98 -44.21 19.09
C LEU A 240 -14.84 -43.95 20.59
N ALA A 241 -14.19 -42.83 20.97
CA ALA A 241 -14.08 -42.43 22.38
C ALA A 241 -15.48 -42.15 22.98
N GLY A 242 -16.34 -41.46 22.25
CA GLY A 242 -17.73 -41.21 22.64
C GLY A 242 -18.54 -42.50 22.82
N LEU A 243 -18.47 -43.42 21.85
CA LEU A 243 -19.14 -44.72 21.91
C LEU A 243 -18.61 -45.60 23.06
N GLY A 244 -17.31 -45.56 23.33
CA GLY A 244 -16.68 -46.27 24.45
C GLY A 244 -17.17 -45.77 25.81
N VAL A 245 -17.30 -44.45 25.98
CA VAL A 245 -17.86 -43.84 27.20
C VAL A 245 -19.33 -44.22 27.38
N LEU A 246 -20.13 -44.18 26.31
CA LEU A 246 -21.54 -44.60 26.33
C LEU A 246 -21.70 -46.08 26.71
N ALA A 247 -20.85 -46.96 26.19
CA ALA A 247 -20.86 -48.38 26.55
C ALA A 247 -20.51 -48.61 28.03
N LEU A 248 -19.54 -47.86 28.58
CA LEU A 248 -19.16 -47.92 30.00
C LEU A 248 -20.27 -47.40 30.94
N VAL A 249 -20.96 -46.33 30.55
CA VAL A 249 -22.10 -45.78 31.31
C VAL A 249 -23.27 -46.77 31.32
N ARG A 250 -23.60 -47.38 30.17
CA ARG A 250 -24.70 -48.35 30.07
C ARG A 250 -24.42 -49.63 30.86
N ARG A 251 -23.16 -50.07 30.94
CA ARG A 251 -22.74 -51.25 31.71
C ARG A 251 -22.80 -51.03 33.23
N ARG A 252 -22.71 -49.78 33.69
CA ARG A 252 -22.85 -49.42 35.12
C ARG A 252 -24.30 -49.37 35.59
N GLN A 253 -25.27 -49.11 34.69
CA GLN A 253 -26.69 -49.05 35.03
C GLN A 253 -27.40 -50.42 35.01
N ALA A 254 -26.73 -51.47 34.50
CA ALA A 254 -27.27 -52.83 34.40
C ALA A 254 -26.77 -53.78 35.50
N ARG A 255 -26.20 -53.24 36.58
CA ARG A 255 -25.81 -53.99 37.79
C ARG A 255 -26.66 -53.56 38.96
#